data_AF-B9RCW7-F1
#
_entry.id   AF-B9RCW7-F1
#
_cell.length_a   1.000
_cell.length_b   1.000
_cell.length_c   1.000
_cell.angle_alpha   90.00
_cell.angle_beta   90.00
_cell.angle_gamma   90.00
#
_symmetry.space_group_name_H-M   'P 1'
#
loop_
_entity.id
_entity.type
_entity.pdbx_description
1 polymer ?
#
loop_
_entity_poly.entity_id
_entity_poly.type
_entity_poly.pdbx_seq_one_letter_code
_entity_poly.pdbx_strand_id
1 'polypeptide(L)'
;MKYTISKGYEIDSYEFGNELCSNGVTARVEAEQYGKTSLCLKNWCKNYTQIRRHSQRCWVQVVSLMINGLDPTLSNKIQDPFFLDQIAQMYSKVSTTIKEFGAWVGDAGEAYNNGSKSVSHTFAHGFWYLDQLGMTSTFNHKVFCRQTLIGGNYGLLNTTTFIPNPDNYGALLWHRLMGKNVLATSYVGSPYLRAYSHCPKATFSI
;
A
#
# COMPACT_ATOMS: atom_id res chain seq x y z
N MET A 1 11.97 2.80 21.95
CA MET A 1 10.76 2.86 22.81
C MET A 1 10.97 3.75 24.04
N LYS A 2 11.87 3.41 24.99
CA LYS A 2 12.10 4.23 26.22
C LYS A 2 12.32 5.73 25.94
N TYR A 3 13.16 6.06 24.95
CA TYR A 3 13.39 7.44 24.54
C TYR A 3 12.12 8.14 24.07
N THR A 4 11.40 7.53 23.11
CA THR A 4 10.11 8.00 22.58
C THR A 4 9.11 8.31 23.69
N ILE A 5 9.00 7.40 24.67
CA ILE A 5 8.13 7.57 25.85
C ILE A 5 8.61 8.74 26.71
N SER A 6 9.91 8.84 26.98
CA SER A 6 10.48 9.92 27.78
C SER A 6 10.30 11.31 27.14
N LYS A 7 10.09 11.35 25.82
CA LYS A 7 9.78 12.57 25.06
C LYS A 7 8.28 12.85 24.94
N GLY A 8 7.42 11.96 25.44
CA GLY A 8 5.97 12.11 25.35
C GLY A 8 5.42 11.94 23.93
N TYR A 9 6.16 11.27 23.03
CA TYR A 9 5.67 11.03 21.66
C TYR A 9 4.61 9.94 21.66
N GLU A 10 3.45 10.26 21.09
CA GLU A 10 2.35 9.32 20.87
C GLU A 10 2.65 8.47 19.63
N ILE A 11 3.13 7.25 19.85
CA ILE A 11 3.34 6.26 18.79
C ILE A 11 2.34 5.14 18.96
N ASP A 12 1.42 5.04 18.00
CA ASP A 12 0.37 4.03 18.02
C ASP A 12 0.85 2.67 17.52
N SER A 13 1.87 2.60 16.67
CA SER A 13 2.29 1.35 16.03
C SER A 13 3.79 1.25 15.82
N TYR A 14 4.28 0.02 15.74
CA TYR A 14 5.66 -0.29 15.39
C TYR A 14 5.68 -1.35 14.29
N GLU A 15 6.59 -1.19 13.35
CA GLU A 15 6.95 -2.19 12.34
C GLU A 15 8.37 -2.71 12.62
N PHE A 16 8.69 -3.91 12.13
CA PHE A 16 9.99 -4.53 12.37
C PHE A 16 10.48 -5.26 11.14
N GLY A 17 11.52 -4.72 10.50
CA GLY A 17 12.04 -5.24 9.24
C GLY A 17 11.31 -4.68 8.03
N ASN A 18 11.98 -4.73 6.88
CA ASN A 18 11.45 -4.32 5.58
C ASN A 18 11.98 -5.29 4.53
N GLU A 19 11.11 -5.76 3.64
CA GLU A 19 11.45 -6.65 2.51
C GLU A 19 12.37 -7.83 2.89
N LEU A 20 12.07 -8.55 3.97
CA LEU A 20 12.94 -9.61 4.51
C LEU A 20 13.12 -10.82 3.57
N CYS A 21 12.25 -10.96 2.56
CA CYS A 21 12.35 -11.95 1.49
C CYS A 21 13.16 -11.46 0.26
N SER A 22 13.64 -10.21 0.28
CA SER A 22 14.39 -9.61 -0.82
C SER A 22 15.87 -10.00 -0.78
N ASN A 23 16.55 -9.75 -1.89
CA ASN A 23 17.98 -10.03 -2.06
C ASN A 23 18.90 -8.89 -1.59
N GLY A 24 18.34 -7.76 -1.14
CA GLY A 24 19.10 -6.54 -0.81
C GLY A 24 19.95 -6.60 0.47
N VAL A 25 19.78 -7.63 1.31
CA VAL A 25 20.55 -7.86 2.54
C VAL A 25 21.19 -9.25 2.46
N THR A 26 22.31 -9.52 3.11
CA THR A 26 22.92 -10.88 3.12
C THR A 26 22.27 -11.80 4.17
N ALA A 27 21.87 -11.24 5.32
CA ALA A 27 21.19 -11.99 6.36
C ALA A 27 19.80 -12.45 5.89
N ARG A 28 19.45 -13.71 6.21
CA ARG A 28 18.15 -14.32 5.94
C ARG A 28 17.55 -14.82 7.25
N VAL A 29 16.24 -14.65 7.40
CA VAL A 29 15.48 -15.14 8.55
C VAL A 29 14.27 -15.89 8.02
N GLU A 30 14.10 -17.13 8.44
CA GLU A 30 12.93 -17.94 8.10
C GLU A 30 11.65 -17.35 8.67
N ALA A 31 10.53 -17.56 7.98
CA ALA A 31 9.23 -17.02 8.37
C ALA A 31 8.83 -17.42 9.81
N GLU A 32 9.17 -18.63 10.24
CA GLU A 32 8.91 -19.10 11.60
C GLU A 32 9.69 -18.30 12.64
N GLN A 33 10.99 -18.10 12.41
CA GLN A 33 11.85 -17.34 13.33
C GLN A 33 11.44 -15.86 13.37
N TYR A 34 11.07 -15.31 12.23
CA TYR A 34 10.53 -13.96 12.15
C TYR A 34 9.23 -13.84 12.97
N GLY A 35 8.29 -14.78 12.82
CA GLY A 35 7.05 -14.83 13.59
C GLY A 35 7.27 -14.91 15.11
N LYS A 36 8.22 -15.74 15.56
CA LYS A 36 8.64 -15.80 16.98
C LYS A 36 9.17 -14.45 17.46
N THR A 37 9.98 -13.78 16.63
CA THR A 37 10.55 -12.46 16.96
C THR A 37 9.46 -11.38 17.04
N SER A 38 8.48 -11.41 16.13
CA SER A 38 7.32 -10.50 16.15
C SER A 38 6.48 -10.68 17.43
N LEU A 39 6.34 -11.91 17.94
CA LEU A 39 5.68 -12.16 19.23
C LEU A 39 6.47 -11.57 20.40
N CYS A 40 7.80 -11.70 20.41
CA CYS A 40 8.65 -11.06 21.41
C CYS A 40 8.51 -9.53 21.38
N LEU A 41 8.52 -8.92 20.19
CA LEU A 41 8.32 -7.48 20.03
C LEU A 41 6.94 -7.04 20.53
N LYS A 42 5.88 -7.80 20.22
CA LYS A 42 4.53 -7.55 20.73
C LYS A 42 4.50 -7.52 22.26
N ASN A 43 5.20 -8.45 22.92
CA ASN A 43 5.29 -8.50 24.38
C ASN A 43 6.09 -7.31 24.93
N TRP A 44 7.17 -6.90 24.26
CA TRP A 44 7.90 -5.68 24.61
C TRP A 44 7.02 -4.43 24.51
N CYS A 45 6.31 -4.24 23.40
CA CYS A 45 5.39 -3.12 23.22
C CYS A 45 4.38 -3.05 24.38
N LYS A 46 3.75 -4.18 24.74
CA LYS A 46 2.82 -4.26 25.88
C LYS A 46 3.43 -3.82 27.21
N ASN A 47 4.69 -4.14 27.46
CA ASN A 47 5.37 -3.81 28.73
C ASN A 47 5.79 -2.34 28.82
N TYR A 48 6.09 -1.70 27.68
CA TYR A 48 6.63 -0.35 27.65
C TYR A 48 5.61 0.74 27.39
N THR A 49 4.43 0.40 26.90
CA THR A 49 3.45 1.39 26.48
C THR A 49 2.07 1.01 27.00
N GLN A 50 1.30 1.99 27.49
CA GLN A 50 -0.15 1.89 27.54
C GLN A 50 -0.74 1.96 26.11
N ILE A 51 -0.18 1.21 25.16
CA ILE A 51 -0.68 1.15 23.79
C ILE A 51 -2.16 0.77 23.86
N ARG A 52 -3.01 1.62 23.29
CA ARG A 52 -4.46 1.37 23.22
C ARG A 52 -4.70 0.01 22.55
N ARG A 53 -5.66 -0.76 23.09
CA ARG A 53 -5.99 -2.14 22.68
C ARG A 53 -6.10 -2.40 21.16
N HIS A 54 -6.40 -1.37 20.36
CA HIS A 54 -6.56 -1.47 18.90
C HIS A 54 -5.25 -1.63 18.10
N SER A 55 -4.08 -1.33 18.68
CA SER A 55 -2.79 -1.35 17.98
C SER A 55 -2.07 -2.72 17.97
N GLN A 56 -2.62 -3.73 18.66
CA GLN A 56 -1.97 -5.03 18.85
C GLN A 56 -2.17 -6.06 17.72
N ARG A 57 -2.58 -5.61 16.53
CA ARG A 57 -2.78 -6.48 15.37
C ARG A 57 -1.46 -6.62 14.61
N CYS A 58 -1.00 -7.86 14.43
CA CYS A 58 0.07 -8.17 13.49
C CYS A 58 -0.53 -8.08 12.10
N TRP A 59 -0.13 -7.07 11.35
CA TRP A 59 -0.55 -6.91 9.96
C TRP A 59 0.47 -7.59 9.06
N VAL A 60 -0.02 -8.30 8.05
CA VAL A 60 0.85 -8.76 6.96
C VAL A 60 1.05 -7.56 6.04
N GLN A 61 2.29 -7.13 5.94
CA GLN A 61 2.72 -6.07 5.04
C GLN A 61 3.01 -6.68 3.66
N VAL A 62 2.28 -6.20 2.66
CA VAL A 62 2.61 -6.43 1.26
C VAL A 62 3.40 -5.23 0.77
N VAL A 63 4.57 -5.50 0.17
CA VAL A 63 5.31 -4.51 -0.61
C VAL A 63 4.96 -4.72 -2.08
N SER A 64 4.51 -3.66 -2.75
CA SER A 64 4.07 -3.72 -4.14
C SER A 64 4.87 -2.74 -4.97
N LEU A 65 6.12 -3.11 -5.31
CA LEU A 65 7.01 -2.39 -6.23
C LEU A 65 7.47 -3.36 -7.33
N MET A 66 6.70 -3.48 -8.41
CA MET A 66 6.79 -4.64 -9.30
C MET A 66 7.55 -4.42 -10.61
N ILE A 67 7.77 -3.16 -11.00
CA ILE A 67 8.47 -2.82 -12.23
C ILE A 67 9.80 -2.14 -11.89
N ASN A 68 10.84 -2.34 -12.70
CA ASN A 68 12.07 -1.55 -12.56
C ASN A 68 11.81 -0.12 -13.06
N GLY A 69 12.12 0.91 -12.26
CA GLY A 69 11.93 2.31 -12.68
C GLY A 69 12.74 2.73 -13.91
N LEU A 70 13.76 1.94 -14.28
CA LEU A 70 14.57 2.13 -15.50
C LEU A 70 14.03 1.36 -16.71
N ASP A 71 12.95 0.60 -16.56
CA ASP A 71 12.35 -0.17 -17.65
C ASP A 71 11.68 0.78 -18.67
N PRO A 72 12.14 0.82 -19.94
CA PRO A 72 11.57 1.69 -20.95
C PRO A 72 10.11 1.32 -21.31
N THR A 73 9.68 0.09 -20.98
CA THR A 73 8.32 -0.41 -21.25
C THR A 73 7.33 -0.15 -20.10
N LEU A 74 7.78 0.48 -19.02
CA LEU A 74 6.97 0.72 -17.81
C LEU A 74 5.63 1.40 -18.13
N SER A 75 5.64 2.42 -19.00
CA SER A 75 4.41 3.13 -19.41
C SER A 75 3.35 2.20 -20.01
N ASN A 76 3.78 1.19 -20.79
CA ASN A 76 2.88 0.22 -21.39
C ASN A 76 2.35 -0.76 -20.34
N LYS A 77 3.23 -1.23 -19.44
CA LYS A 77 2.87 -2.19 -18.39
C LYS A 77 1.85 -1.64 -17.40
N ILE A 78 1.98 -0.36 -17.01
CA ILE A 78 1.03 0.26 -16.07
C ILE A 78 -0.36 0.50 -16.67
N GLN A 79 -0.51 0.39 -17.99
CA GLN A 79 -1.76 0.53 -18.73
C GLN A 79 -2.26 -0.80 -19.30
N ASP A 80 -1.49 -1.87 -19.18
CA ASP A 80 -1.85 -3.19 -19.68
C ASP A 80 -2.72 -3.94 -18.65
N PRO A 81 -4.01 -4.16 -18.93
CA PRO A 81 -4.91 -4.82 -17.98
C PRO A 81 -4.46 -6.24 -17.64
N PHE A 82 -3.80 -6.96 -18.55
CA PHE A 82 -3.31 -8.32 -18.30
C PHE A 82 -2.10 -8.34 -17.36
N PHE A 83 -1.29 -7.28 -17.37
CA PHE A 83 -0.24 -7.09 -16.39
C PHE A 83 -0.83 -6.75 -15.01
N LEU A 84 -1.79 -5.82 -14.96
CA LEU A 84 -2.48 -5.43 -13.73
C LEU A 84 -3.26 -6.59 -13.10
N ASP A 85 -3.83 -7.50 -13.89
CA ASP A 85 -4.54 -8.67 -13.38
C ASP A 85 -3.61 -9.67 -12.67
N GLN A 86 -2.32 -9.71 -13.02
CA GLN A 86 -1.33 -10.49 -12.26
C GLN A 86 -1.12 -9.92 -10.85
N ILE A 87 -1.18 -8.59 -10.73
CA ILE A 87 -1.14 -7.88 -9.44
C ILE A 87 -2.40 -8.20 -8.62
N ALA A 88 -3.58 -8.15 -9.25
CA ALA A 88 -4.84 -8.55 -8.63
C ALA A 88 -4.79 -9.98 -8.06
N GLN A 89 -4.21 -10.92 -8.81
CA GLN A 89 -4.03 -12.31 -8.35
C GLN A 89 -3.15 -12.40 -7.12
N MET A 90 -2.10 -11.58 -7.00
CA MET A 90 -1.28 -11.52 -5.80
C MET A 90 -2.09 -11.05 -4.58
N TYR A 91 -2.88 -9.98 -4.72
CA TYR A 91 -3.77 -9.52 -3.65
C TYR A 91 -4.79 -10.60 -3.26
N SER A 92 -5.37 -11.29 -4.23
CA SER A 92 -6.27 -12.43 -3.98
C SER A 92 -5.58 -13.56 -3.20
N LYS A 93 -4.34 -13.92 -3.57
CA LYS A 93 -3.54 -14.94 -2.87
C LYS A 93 -3.21 -14.54 -1.43
N VAL A 94 -2.85 -13.28 -1.19
CA VAL A 94 -2.61 -12.76 0.16
C VAL A 94 -3.89 -12.83 1.00
N SER A 95 -5.00 -12.38 0.45
CA SER A 95 -6.32 -12.39 1.12
C SER A 95 -6.76 -13.81 1.50
N THR A 96 -6.64 -14.75 0.57
CA THR A 96 -6.99 -16.18 0.77
C THR A 96 -6.04 -16.90 1.74
N THR A 97 -4.78 -16.48 1.83
CA THR A 97 -3.80 -17.04 2.78
C THR A 97 -4.08 -16.58 4.21
N ILE A 98 -4.41 -15.31 4.39
CA ILE A 98 -4.60 -14.70 5.71
C ILE A 98 -6.00 -14.99 6.28
N LYS A 99 -6.99 -15.23 5.40
CA LYS A 99 -8.39 -15.61 5.67
C LYS A 99 -9.14 -14.69 6.63
N GLU A 100 -8.85 -14.79 7.93
CA GLU A 100 -9.57 -14.13 9.01
C GLU A 100 -9.02 -12.73 9.33
N PHE A 101 -7.75 -12.47 9.02
CA PHE A 101 -7.14 -11.17 9.26
C PHE A 101 -7.13 -10.32 7.99
N GLY A 102 -7.29 -9.00 8.15
CA GLY A 102 -7.11 -8.07 7.04
C GLY A 102 -5.63 -7.92 6.69
N ALA A 103 -5.32 -7.71 5.41
CA ALA A 103 -3.97 -7.41 4.93
C ALA A 103 -3.75 -5.90 4.80
N TRP A 104 -2.52 -5.44 4.98
CA TRP A 104 -2.12 -4.06 4.70
C TRP A 104 -1.09 -4.08 3.56
N VAL A 105 -1.29 -3.23 2.56
CA VAL A 105 -0.20 -2.90 1.64
C VAL A 105 0.59 -1.79 2.32
N GLY A 106 1.73 -2.13 2.90
CA GLY A 106 2.50 -1.19 3.76
C GLY A 106 3.52 -0.37 2.99
N ASP A 107 3.87 -0.77 1.77
CA ASP A 107 4.65 0.02 0.82
C ASP A 107 4.17 -0.32 -0.60
N ALA A 108 3.83 0.69 -1.40
CA ALA A 108 3.42 0.48 -2.79
C ALA A 108 3.80 1.64 -3.69
N GLY A 109 4.30 1.30 -4.88
CA GLY A 109 4.57 2.18 -6.00
C GLY A 109 4.58 1.36 -7.29
N GLU A 110 4.49 1.98 -8.47
CA GLU A 110 4.49 1.18 -9.70
C GLU A 110 5.84 0.50 -9.91
N ALA A 111 6.91 1.18 -9.48
CA ALA A 111 8.26 0.75 -9.72
C ALA A 111 9.23 1.03 -8.58
N TYR A 112 10.16 0.10 -8.39
CA TYR A 112 11.35 0.30 -7.55
C TYR A 112 12.38 1.19 -8.29
N ASN A 113 13.55 1.43 -7.68
CA ASN A 113 14.57 2.37 -8.19
C ASN A 113 14.08 3.82 -8.28
N ASN A 114 13.33 4.28 -7.27
CA ASN A 114 12.75 5.62 -7.16
C ASN A 114 11.70 5.95 -8.24
N GLY A 115 11.12 4.94 -8.90
CA GLY A 115 10.16 5.16 -9.98
C GLY A 115 10.80 5.67 -11.28
N SER A 116 10.04 5.61 -12.36
CA SER A 116 10.42 6.18 -13.65
C SER A 116 10.41 7.71 -13.68
N LYS A 117 11.51 8.26 -14.22
CA LYS A 117 11.64 9.71 -14.48
C LYS A 117 10.71 10.24 -15.55
N SER A 118 10.05 9.39 -16.35
CA SER A 118 9.16 9.83 -17.43
C SER A 118 7.70 9.51 -17.18
N VAL A 119 7.38 8.69 -16.17
CA VAL A 119 6.02 8.17 -15.95
C VAL A 119 5.49 8.48 -14.56
N SER A 120 6.25 8.24 -13.49
CA SER A 120 5.69 8.12 -12.13
C SER A 120 5.14 9.39 -11.50
N HIS A 121 5.48 10.55 -12.07
CA HIS A 121 4.97 11.87 -11.64
C HIS A 121 3.93 12.45 -12.61
N THR A 122 3.51 11.68 -13.62
CA THR A 122 2.62 12.15 -14.69
C THR A 122 1.16 11.75 -14.43
N PHE A 123 0.24 12.32 -15.20
CA PHE A 123 -1.18 11.96 -15.12
C PHE A 123 -1.45 10.48 -15.45
N ALA A 124 -0.69 9.89 -16.38
CA ALA A 124 -0.84 8.49 -16.77
C ALA A 124 -0.63 7.53 -15.59
N HIS A 125 0.23 7.90 -14.65
CA HIS A 125 0.46 7.12 -13.44
C HIS A 125 -0.76 7.06 -12.51
N GLY A 126 -1.62 8.08 -12.55
CA GLY A 126 -2.84 8.14 -11.74
C GLY A 126 -3.80 7.00 -12.02
N PHE A 127 -3.85 6.49 -13.26
CA PHE A 127 -4.66 5.33 -13.62
C PHE A 127 -4.20 4.07 -12.86
N TRP A 128 -2.89 3.82 -12.85
CA TRP A 128 -2.32 2.72 -12.08
C TRP A 128 -2.63 2.86 -10.60
N TYR A 129 -2.46 4.06 -10.03
CA TYR A 129 -2.65 4.26 -8.61
C TYR A 129 -4.10 4.04 -8.16
N LEU A 130 -5.06 4.60 -8.90
CA LEU A 130 -6.49 4.39 -8.61
C LEU A 130 -6.88 2.92 -8.80
N ASP A 131 -6.30 2.24 -9.79
CA ASP A 131 -6.52 0.81 -10.00
C ASP A 131 -6.01 -0.02 -8.82
N GLN A 132 -4.83 0.29 -8.26
CA GLN A 132 -4.33 -0.38 -7.06
C GLN A 132 -5.27 -0.20 -5.85
N LEU A 133 -5.81 1.00 -5.65
CA LEU A 133 -6.78 1.25 -4.57
C LEU A 133 -8.07 0.43 -4.76
N GLY A 134 -8.55 0.31 -6.00
CA GLY A 134 -9.69 -0.52 -6.37
C GLY A 134 -9.46 -2.02 -6.17
N MET A 135 -8.33 -2.53 -6.66
CA MET A 135 -8.00 -3.96 -6.53
C MET A 135 -7.80 -4.35 -5.06
N THR A 136 -7.04 -3.56 -4.30
CA THR A 136 -6.74 -3.88 -2.90
C THR A 136 -7.98 -3.87 -2.02
N SER A 137 -8.89 -2.91 -2.24
CA SER A 137 -10.19 -2.86 -1.56
C SER A 137 -11.08 -4.06 -1.90
N THR A 138 -11.12 -4.47 -3.17
CA THR A 138 -11.86 -5.67 -3.63
C THR A 138 -11.37 -6.94 -2.94
N PHE A 139 -10.06 -7.09 -2.74
CA PHE A 139 -9.46 -8.25 -2.05
C PHE A 139 -9.27 -8.05 -0.55
N ASN A 140 -10.10 -7.21 0.09
CA ASN A 140 -10.17 -7.06 1.55
C ASN A 140 -8.87 -6.56 2.22
N HIS A 141 -8.01 -5.85 1.48
CA HIS A 141 -6.90 -5.13 2.08
C HIS A 141 -7.45 -3.89 2.78
N LYS A 142 -6.99 -3.64 4.01
CA LYS A 142 -7.58 -2.63 4.89
C LYS A 142 -6.89 -1.28 4.81
N VAL A 143 -5.62 -1.27 4.40
CA VAL A 143 -4.78 -0.09 4.28
C VAL A 143 -3.91 -0.22 3.03
N PHE A 144 -3.72 0.92 2.36
CA PHE A 144 -2.80 1.07 1.24
C PHE A 144 -1.86 2.25 1.53
N CYS A 145 -0.60 1.96 1.77
CA CYS A 145 0.44 2.94 2.03
C CYS A 145 1.18 3.23 0.71
N ARG A 146 0.98 4.43 0.19
CA ARG A 146 1.63 4.90 -1.04
C ARG A 146 3.06 5.37 -0.75
N GLN A 147 4.01 4.73 -1.41
CA GLN A 147 5.39 5.17 -1.52
C GLN A 147 5.47 6.22 -2.65
N THR A 148 5.73 7.50 -2.36
CA THR A 148 5.88 8.18 -1.07
C THR A 148 4.97 9.40 -1.02
N LEU A 149 4.83 10.03 0.16
CA LEU A 149 4.34 11.40 0.24
C LEU A 149 5.29 12.38 -0.48
N ILE A 150 6.58 12.32 -0.16
CA ILE A 150 7.67 13.13 -0.73
C ILE A 150 8.89 12.22 -0.95
N GLY A 151 9.56 12.37 -2.10
CA GLY A 151 10.79 11.65 -2.44
C GLY A 151 10.60 10.61 -3.55
N GLY A 152 11.63 10.44 -4.39
CA GLY A 152 11.51 9.64 -5.62
C GLY A 152 10.61 10.29 -6.68
N ASN A 153 10.51 9.67 -7.85
CA ASN A 153 9.69 10.14 -8.96
C ASN A 153 8.20 9.82 -8.75
N TYR A 154 7.87 8.81 -7.96
CA TYR A 154 6.49 8.42 -7.62
C TYR A 154 5.89 9.24 -6.46
N GLY A 155 6.61 10.22 -5.91
CA GLY A 155 6.17 11.00 -4.77
C GLY A 155 4.87 11.76 -5.06
N LEU A 156 3.94 11.83 -4.10
CA LEU A 156 2.70 12.59 -4.25
C LEU A 156 2.97 14.10 -4.34
N LEU A 157 4.05 14.57 -3.74
CA LEU A 157 4.50 15.96 -3.80
C LEU A 157 5.88 16.02 -4.45
N ASN A 158 6.09 17.05 -5.27
CA ASN A 158 7.41 17.36 -5.79
C ASN A 158 8.40 17.63 -4.65
N THR A 159 9.56 16.98 -4.69
CA THR A 159 10.55 17.01 -3.60
C THR A 159 11.12 18.40 -3.32
N THR A 160 11.18 19.29 -4.32
CA THR A 160 11.79 20.62 -4.18
C THR A 160 10.73 21.69 -3.99
N THR A 161 9.62 21.63 -4.74
CA THR A 161 8.62 22.69 -4.76
C THR A 161 7.42 22.41 -3.85
N PHE A 162 7.27 21.17 -3.37
CA PHE A 162 6.08 20.68 -2.65
C PHE A 162 4.77 20.81 -3.42
N ILE A 163 4.83 21.12 -4.72
CA ILE A 163 3.64 21.15 -5.58
C ILE A 163 3.13 19.71 -5.74
N PRO A 164 1.81 19.46 -5.57
CA PRO A 164 1.25 18.13 -5.73
C PRO A 164 1.35 17.62 -7.17
N ASN A 165 1.83 16.38 -7.32
CA ASN A 165 1.77 15.63 -8.57
C ASN A 165 0.32 15.16 -8.84
N PRO A 166 -0.03 14.79 -10.09
CA PRO A 166 -1.40 14.36 -10.45
C PRO A 166 -2.01 13.30 -9.54
N ASP A 167 -1.22 12.32 -9.10
CA ASP A 167 -1.64 11.26 -8.17
C ASP A 167 -2.19 11.78 -6.83
N ASN A 168 -1.69 12.92 -6.35
CA ASN A 168 -2.18 13.52 -5.11
C ASN A 168 -3.67 13.86 -5.22
N TYR A 169 -4.09 14.40 -6.37
CA TYR A 169 -5.48 14.72 -6.64
C TYR A 169 -6.33 13.45 -6.76
N GLY A 170 -5.78 12.39 -7.36
CA GLY A 170 -6.42 11.06 -7.38
C GLY A 170 -6.66 10.51 -5.96
N ALA A 171 -5.65 10.56 -5.10
CA ALA A 171 -5.78 10.18 -3.69
C ALA A 171 -6.79 11.07 -2.94
N LEU A 172 -6.78 12.38 -3.19
CA LEU A 172 -7.72 13.32 -2.57
C LEU A 172 -9.16 13.01 -2.97
N LEU A 173 -9.43 12.77 -4.25
CA LEU A 173 -10.75 12.40 -4.74
C LEU A 173 -11.20 11.05 -4.18
N TRP A 174 -10.33 10.03 -4.22
CA TRP A 174 -10.61 8.74 -3.59
C TRP A 174 -10.95 8.91 -2.11
N HIS A 175 -10.16 9.71 -1.39
CA HIS A 175 -10.41 10.02 0.01
C HIS A 175 -11.73 10.76 0.20
N ARG A 176 -12.18 11.63 -0.71
CA ARG A 176 -13.45 12.35 -0.50
C ARG A 176 -14.66 11.50 -0.83
N LEU A 177 -14.58 10.67 -1.86
CA LEU A 177 -15.73 9.99 -2.46
C LEU A 177 -15.90 8.55 -1.99
N MET A 178 -14.81 7.78 -1.92
CA MET A 178 -14.87 6.33 -1.71
C MET A 178 -15.00 6.00 -0.21
N GLY A 179 -16.13 5.40 0.17
CA GLY A 179 -16.40 4.97 1.54
C GLY A 179 -15.76 3.63 1.90
N LYS A 180 -15.98 3.19 3.14
CA LYS A 180 -15.35 1.96 3.68
C LYS A 180 -16.05 0.66 3.25
N ASN A 181 -17.30 0.74 2.81
CA ASN A 181 -18.07 -0.42 2.39
C ASN A 181 -17.84 -0.66 0.91
N VAL A 182 -17.11 -1.71 0.58
CA VAL A 182 -16.84 -2.14 -0.80
C VAL A 182 -18.03 -2.95 -1.30
N LEU A 183 -18.45 -2.69 -2.53
CA LEU A 183 -19.56 -3.37 -3.18
C LEU A 183 -19.03 -4.31 -4.28
N ALA A 184 -19.70 -5.45 -4.46
CA ALA A 184 -19.39 -6.34 -5.56
C ALA A 184 -19.69 -5.64 -6.88
N THR A 185 -18.68 -5.55 -7.75
CA THR A 185 -18.80 -4.91 -9.07
C THR A 185 -18.43 -5.94 -10.12
N SER A 186 -19.31 -6.13 -11.11
CA SER A 186 -19.02 -6.94 -12.29
C SER A 186 -19.44 -6.18 -13.53
N TYR A 187 -18.69 -6.38 -14.60
CA TYR A 187 -18.94 -5.78 -15.90
C TYR A 187 -18.53 -6.78 -16.98
N VAL A 188 -19.27 -6.81 -18.08
CA VAL A 188 -18.96 -7.63 -19.26
C VAL A 188 -18.64 -6.67 -20.40
N GLY A 189 -17.38 -6.65 -20.82
CA GLY A 189 -16.92 -5.84 -21.94
C GLY A 189 -15.39 -5.74 -22.02
N SER A 190 -14.89 -4.58 -22.46
CA SER A 190 -13.45 -4.40 -22.69
C SER A 190 -12.62 -4.56 -21.40
N PRO A 191 -11.50 -5.30 -21.43
CA PRO A 191 -10.61 -5.42 -20.27
C PRO A 191 -9.92 -4.10 -19.89
N TYR A 192 -9.92 -3.11 -20.79
CA TYR A 192 -9.38 -1.78 -20.54
C TYR A 192 -10.32 -0.87 -19.73
N LEU A 193 -11.57 -1.30 -19.47
CA LEU A 193 -12.47 -0.63 -18.54
C LEU A 193 -12.46 -1.37 -17.21
N ARG A 194 -11.96 -0.72 -16.16
CA ARG A 194 -11.87 -1.27 -14.81
C ARG A 194 -12.80 -0.48 -13.89
N ALA A 195 -13.69 -1.19 -13.20
CA ALA A 195 -14.76 -0.57 -12.41
C ALA A 195 -14.75 -1.10 -10.97
N TYR A 196 -14.85 -0.18 -10.02
CA TYR A 196 -14.91 -0.46 -8.59
C TYR A 196 -16.02 0.37 -7.97
N SER A 197 -16.77 -0.19 -7.04
CA SER A 197 -17.87 0.51 -6.38
C SER A 197 -17.81 0.37 -4.86
N HIS A 198 -18.09 1.49 -4.19
CA HIS A 198 -18.12 1.61 -2.75
C HIS A 198 -19.38 2.38 -2.37
N CYS A 199 -19.91 2.18 -1.16
CA CYS A 199 -20.81 3.17 -0.59
C CYS A 199 -20.10 4.52 -0.46
N PRO A 200 -20.80 5.64 -0.59
CA PRO A 200 -20.20 6.96 -0.39
C PRO A 200 -19.72 7.12 1.06
N LYS A 201 -18.77 8.02 1.29
CA LYS A 201 -18.44 8.44 2.67
C LYS A 201 -19.66 9.10 3.30
N ALA A 202 -19.95 8.79 4.56
CA ALA A 202 -21.13 9.29 5.29
C ALA A 202 -21.25 10.82 5.33
N THR A 203 -20.15 11.55 5.16
CA THR A 203 -20.13 13.02 5.09
C THR A 203 -20.43 13.57 3.69
N PHE A 204 -20.55 12.71 2.67
CA PHE A 204 -20.99 13.03 1.32
C PHE A 204 -22.43 12.53 1.16
N SER A 205 -23.38 13.39 1.49
CA SER A 205 -24.78 13.26 1.07
C SER A 205 -24.94 14.16 -0.16
N ILE A 206 -25.45 13.62 -1.26
CA ILE A 206 -25.83 14.38 -2.45
C ILE A 206 -27.20 15.01 -2.21
#